data_AF-A0A6A6NEQ4-F1
#
_entry.id   AF-A0A6A6NEQ4-F1
#
_cell.length_a   1.000
_cell.length_b   1.000
_cell.length_c   1.000
_cell.angle_alpha   90.00
_cell.angle_beta   90.00
_cell.angle_gamma   90.00
#
_symmetry.space_group_name_H-M   'P 1'
#
loop_
_entity.id
_entity.type
_entity.pdbx_description
1 polymer ?
#
loop_
_entity_poly.entity_id
_entity_poly.type
_entity_poly.pdbx_seq_one_letter_code
_entity_poly.pdbx_strand_id
1 'polypeptide(L)'
;MTRYVKFVQENTQYIPLALAAFLDERGIHHPNIHVSRRASYLFMRVVKLLKAKLVPFIERVLQSLQDTVARFTSMDYTYTSNEFSGPEDVGIKFRVGVIFPPNIYSDYSQAIGLLIGMEDIPLQKQADYLSSLLTPLCHQVEILLMNAKLLNSEESQAKIVNVQQIIAAINALSKGFSERLVTASRPAIGLMFKQTLDVLLQILVVFPKIEPLRIKVTSFIHRMVDTLGASVFPYLPKALGSCLQNVRPDFGMYLLQPKEMVGFLLLLNQLICKFNTLVRDIMEEVFPAIAGRVFNVIPKDAFPSGPGTNSEEIRELQELQKTLYTFLHVITTHGLSSIFLSPKSRVYLDSLMQLLLYAACSHKDILVRKACVQIFIRLIKDWYDKPRGEEKVSGFQSFIIEAFATNCCLYSVLDKSFDFQDANTLVLFGEIVQAQKVMYEKFGDEFLLHFVSKGFPSAHCPQDLAQQYCQKLQGSDFKALKSFYQSLMENLRLQQNGSLVFR
;
A
#
# COMPACT_ATOMS: atom_id res chain seq x y z
N MET A 1 -15.79 30.06 10.69
CA MET A 1 -15.46 28.92 11.57
C MET A 1 -14.17 28.21 11.15
N THR A 2 -14.15 27.38 10.09
CA THR A 2 -12.98 26.55 9.71
C THR A 2 -11.68 27.31 9.44
N ARG A 3 -11.75 28.53 8.89
CA ARG A 3 -10.57 29.40 8.66
C ARG A 3 -10.05 30.07 9.95
N TYR A 4 -10.93 30.29 10.92
CA TYR A 4 -10.67 31.03 12.15
C TYR A 4 -10.79 30.13 13.39
N VAL A 5 -10.38 28.86 13.27
CA VAL A 5 -10.56 27.87 14.34
C VAL A 5 -9.85 28.27 15.63
N LYS A 6 -8.67 28.90 15.55
CA LYS A 6 -7.94 29.40 16.73
C LYS A 6 -8.78 30.39 17.55
N PHE A 7 -9.42 31.34 16.88
CA PHE A 7 -10.32 32.30 17.53
C PHE A 7 -11.50 31.58 18.23
N VAL A 8 -12.08 30.55 17.60
CA VAL A 8 -13.18 29.77 18.17
C VAL A 8 -12.73 28.92 19.36
N GLN A 9 -11.49 28.42 19.35
CA GLN A 9 -10.92 27.66 20.48
C GLN A 9 -10.83 28.52 21.74
N GLU A 10 -10.49 29.81 21.58
CA GLU A 10 -10.40 30.78 22.66
C GLU A 10 -11.78 31.32 23.09
N ASN A 11 -12.74 31.39 22.16
CA ASN A 11 -14.07 31.96 22.39
C ASN A 11 -15.16 30.88 22.28
N THR A 12 -15.21 29.98 23.27
CA THR A 12 -16.12 28.83 23.26
C THR A 12 -17.60 29.19 23.30
N GLN A 13 -17.97 30.42 23.69
CA GLN A 13 -19.38 30.86 23.71
C GLN A 13 -20.05 30.83 22.33
N TYR A 14 -19.28 30.89 21.23
CA TYR A 14 -19.82 30.87 19.87
C TYR A 14 -20.04 29.45 19.32
N ILE A 15 -19.54 28.41 20.00
CA ILE A 15 -19.63 27.02 19.55
C ILE A 15 -21.10 26.58 19.36
N PRO A 16 -22.03 26.80 20.32
CA PRO A 16 -23.41 26.35 20.16
C PRO A 16 -24.12 26.98 18.95
N LEU A 17 -23.89 28.28 18.71
CA LEU A 17 -24.49 29.01 17.59
C LEU A 17 -23.98 28.50 16.25
N ALA A 18 -22.66 28.31 16.14
CA ALA A 18 -22.06 27.77 14.94
C ALA A 18 -22.49 26.31 14.70
N LEU A 19 -22.59 25.51 15.76
CA LEU A 19 -23.03 24.13 15.68
C LEU A 19 -24.48 24.05 15.17
N ALA A 20 -25.38 24.89 15.68
CA ALA A 20 -26.75 24.98 15.19
C ALA A 20 -26.80 25.26 13.67
N ALA A 21 -26.03 26.23 13.19
CA ALA A 21 -25.97 26.55 11.76
C ALA A 21 -25.37 25.44 10.89
N PHE A 22 -24.50 24.58 11.43
CA PHE A 22 -24.03 23.39 10.71
C PHE A 22 -25.09 22.28 10.68
N LEU A 23 -25.89 22.15 11.74
CA LEU A 23 -26.80 21.01 11.95
C LEU A 23 -28.23 21.27 11.51
N ASP A 24 -28.57 22.48 11.02
CA ASP A 24 -29.91 22.82 10.51
C ASP A 24 -29.94 22.95 8.98
N GLU A 25 -31.06 23.46 8.44
CA GLU A 25 -31.31 23.64 7.01
C GLU A 25 -30.32 24.60 6.31
N ARG A 26 -29.54 25.37 7.07
CA ARG A 26 -28.48 26.23 6.51
C ARG A 26 -27.19 25.44 6.23
N GLY A 27 -27.04 24.27 6.82
CA GLY A 27 -25.83 23.46 6.82
C GLY A 27 -26.02 22.09 6.17
N ILE A 28 -25.91 21.03 6.97
CA ILE A 28 -25.94 19.65 6.50
C ILE A 28 -27.31 19.29 5.89
N HIS A 29 -28.39 19.87 6.39
CA HIS A 29 -29.75 19.63 5.88
C HIS A 29 -30.15 20.56 4.74
N HIS A 30 -29.20 21.31 4.19
CA HIS A 30 -29.50 22.26 3.13
C HIS A 30 -30.05 21.55 1.88
N PRO A 31 -31.14 22.05 1.25
CA PRO A 31 -31.81 21.38 0.13
C PRO A 31 -30.91 21.22 -1.10
N ASN A 32 -29.98 22.16 -1.32
CA ASN A 32 -28.93 22.00 -2.34
C ASN A 32 -27.84 21.02 -1.89
N ILE A 33 -27.71 19.92 -2.63
CA ILE A 33 -26.77 18.82 -2.38
C ILE A 33 -25.29 19.25 -2.37
N HIS A 34 -24.91 20.25 -3.18
CA HIS A 34 -23.53 20.74 -3.21
C HIS A 34 -23.19 21.54 -1.95
N VAL A 35 -24.17 22.31 -1.44
CA VAL A 35 -24.02 23.06 -0.18
C VAL A 35 -23.99 22.11 0.99
N SER A 36 -24.94 21.17 1.08
CA SER A 36 -24.95 20.11 2.11
C SER A 36 -23.65 19.32 2.14
N ARG A 37 -23.11 18.93 0.97
CA ARG A 37 -21.81 18.27 0.84
C ARG A 37 -20.69 19.10 1.41
N ARG A 38 -20.61 20.36 1.01
CA ARG A 38 -19.56 21.26 1.48
C ARG A 38 -19.69 21.53 2.98
N ALA A 39 -20.90 21.69 3.49
CA ALA A 39 -21.19 21.88 4.90
C ALA A 39 -20.76 20.66 5.72
N SER A 40 -21.05 19.44 5.25
CA SER A 40 -20.64 18.18 5.90
C SER A 40 -19.12 18.04 5.99
N TYR A 41 -18.41 18.31 4.90
CA TYR A 41 -16.95 18.34 4.89
C TYR A 41 -16.38 19.38 5.87
N LEU A 42 -16.94 20.59 5.87
CA LEU A 42 -16.51 21.66 6.78
C LEU A 42 -16.81 21.32 8.24
N PHE A 43 -17.96 20.70 8.51
CA PHE A 43 -18.33 20.20 9.84
C PHE A 43 -17.33 19.15 10.32
N MET A 44 -17.01 18.14 9.50
CA MET A 44 -15.98 17.14 9.79
C MET A 44 -14.64 17.79 10.13
N ARG A 45 -14.23 18.83 9.38
CA ARG A 45 -13.00 19.58 9.69
C ARG A 45 -13.08 20.33 11.02
N VAL A 46 -14.21 20.97 11.33
CA VAL A 46 -14.42 21.65 12.62
C VAL A 46 -14.33 20.63 13.75
N VAL A 47 -15.01 19.49 13.62
CA VAL A 47 -14.96 18.39 14.59
C VAL A 47 -13.54 17.90 14.80
N LYS A 48 -12.80 17.64 13.73
CA LYS A 48 -11.40 17.18 13.82
C LYS A 48 -10.51 18.13 14.63
N LEU A 49 -10.77 19.44 14.56
CA LEU A 49 -9.97 20.47 15.23
C LEU A 49 -10.51 20.87 16.62
N LEU A 50 -11.80 20.66 16.90
CA LEU A 50 -12.49 21.10 18.12
C LEU A 50 -13.11 19.95 18.93
N LYS A 51 -12.85 18.69 18.59
CA LYS A 51 -13.50 17.50 19.19
C LYS A 51 -13.64 17.55 20.71
N ALA A 52 -12.58 17.93 21.45
CA ALA A 52 -12.62 18.04 22.91
C ALA A 52 -13.64 19.06 23.44
N LYS A 53 -13.86 20.18 22.73
CA LYS A 53 -14.86 21.19 23.08
C LYS A 53 -16.27 20.84 22.60
N LEU A 54 -16.40 19.84 21.72
CA LEU A 54 -17.67 19.42 21.14
C LEU A 54 -18.28 18.19 21.84
N VAL A 55 -17.52 17.47 22.66
CA VAL A 55 -18.00 16.33 23.46
C VAL A 55 -19.32 16.63 24.20
N PRO A 56 -19.50 17.79 24.88
CA PRO A 56 -20.76 18.08 25.59
C PRO A 56 -22.00 18.16 24.69
N PHE A 57 -21.82 18.35 23.38
CA PHE A 57 -22.90 18.50 22.42
C PHE A 57 -23.18 17.22 21.63
N ILE A 58 -22.52 16.11 21.95
CA ILE A 58 -22.58 14.88 21.15
C ILE A 58 -24.00 14.34 20.99
N GLU A 59 -24.82 14.35 22.05
CA GLU A 59 -26.21 13.87 21.96
C GLU A 59 -27.04 14.71 20.99
N ARG A 60 -26.87 16.03 21.01
CA ARG A 60 -27.53 16.94 20.05
C ARG A 60 -27.07 16.67 18.63
N VAL A 61 -25.76 16.47 18.42
CA VAL A 61 -25.18 16.15 17.11
C VAL A 61 -25.75 14.83 16.59
N LEU A 62 -25.78 13.78 17.42
CA LEU A 62 -26.31 12.48 17.04
C LEU A 62 -27.81 12.57 16.70
N GLN A 63 -28.61 13.23 17.54
CA GLN A 63 -30.05 13.43 17.32
C GLN A 63 -30.35 14.18 16.02
N SER A 64 -29.66 15.30 15.76
CA SER A 64 -29.91 16.12 14.57
C SER A 64 -29.52 15.43 13.26
N LEU A 65 -28.85 14.28 13.33
CA LEU A 65 -28.32 13.58 12.17
C LEU A 65 -28.90 12.16 12.02
N GLN A 66 -29.83 11.75 12.91
CA GLN A 66 -30.55 10.48 12.82
C GLN A 66 -31.33 10.34 11.52
N ASP A 67 -32.00 11.41 11.10
CA ASP A 67 -32.78 11.48 9.87
C ASP A 67 -31.89 11.30 8.61
N THR A 68 -30.68 11.86 8.65
CA THR A 68 -29.68 11.71 7.60
C THR A 68 -29.24 10.26 7.52
N VAL A 69 -28.98 9.60 8.67
CA VAL A 69 -28.66 8.16 8.72
C VAL A 69 -29.83 7.31 8.21
N ALA A 70 -31.07 7.61 8.62
CA ALA A 70 -32.25 6.86 8.26
C ALA A 70 -32.57 6.92 6.76
N ARG A 71 -32.36 8.07 6.10
CA ARG A 71 -32.53 8.22 4.65
C ARG A 71 -31.66 7.29 3.80
N PHE A 72 -30.53 6.82 4.34
CA PHE A 72 -29.70 5.79 3.69
C PHE A 72 -30.23 4.37 3.88
N THR A 73 -31.04 4.15 4.92
CA THR A 73 -31.63 2.85 5.25
C THR A 73 -32.98 2.63 4.56
N SER A 74 -33.65 3.71 4.15
CA SER A 74 -34.90 3.66 3.38
C SER A 74 -34.64 3.38 1.91
N MET A 75 -35.28 2.33 1.41
CA MET A 75 -34.94 1.56 0.21
C MET A 75 -35.61 2.08 -1.07
N ASP A 76 -35.76 3.40 -1.24
CA ASP A 76 -36.50 3.98 -2.38
C ASP A 76 -35.61 4.77 -3.34
N TYR A 77 -34.88 4.05 -4.19
CA TYR A 77 -34.26 4.64 -5.37
C TYR A 77 -35.31 4.74 -6.49
N THR A 78 -36.17 5.76 -6.45
CA THR A 78 -37.00 6.08 -7.63
C THR A 78 -36.09 6.64 -8.73
N TYR A 79 -35.99 5.91 -9.83
CA TYR A 79 -35.37 6.38 -11.07
C TYR A 79 -36.16 7.57 -11.61
N THR A 80 -35.72 8.80 -11.34
CA THR A 80 -36.16 9.95 -12.13
C THR A 80 -35.24 10.09 -13.34
N SER A 81 -35.71 9.62 -14.49
CA SER A 81 -35.17 9.96 -15.80
C SER A 81 -35.37 11.45 -16.04
N ASN A 82 -34.39 12.29 -15.69
CA ASN A 82 -34.37 13.63 -16.24
C ASN A 82 -33.74 13.56 -17.63
N GLU A 83 -34.60 13.64 -18.63
CA GLU A 83 -34.28 13.92 -20.03
C GLU A 83 -33.45 15.21 -20.10
N PHE A 84 -32.15 15.08 -20.35
CA PHE A 84 -31.36 16.10 -21.02
C PHE A 84 -30.69 15.42 -22.20
N SER A 85 -31.38 15.50 -23.34
CA SER A 85 -30.91 15.09 -24.64
C SER A 85 -29.84 16.06 -25.15
N GLY A 86 -28.66 15.51 -25.44
CA GLY A 86 -27.68 16.09 -26.36
C GLY A 86 -27.12 14.93 -27.18
N PRO A 87 -27.11 14.99 -28.52
CA PRO A 87 -26.72 13.86 -29.35
C PRO A 87 -25.19 13.77 -29.40
N GLU A 88 -24.69 12.54 -29.52
CA GLU A 88 -23.30 12.15 -29.80
C GLU A 88 -22.39 11.90 -28.59
N ASP A 89 -22.60 10.74 -27.94
CA ASP A 89 -21.49 9.92 -27.42
C ASP A 89 -21.98 8.48 -27.21
N VAL A 90 -21.66 7.58 -28.16
CA VAL A 90 -21.93 6.14 -28.08
C VAL A 90 -20.84 5.51 -27.22
N GLY A 91 -21.00 5.66 -25.91
CA GLY A 91 -20.31 4.91 -24.89
C GLY A 91 -21.25 4.89 -23.69
N ILE A 92 -21.80 3.73 -23.37
CA ILE A 92 -22.80 3.54 -22.30
C ILE A 92 -22.17 3.96 -20.96
N LYS A 93 -22.23 5.26 -20.64
CA LYS A 93 -22.01 5.82 -19.31
C LYS A 93 -23.38 5.82 -18.63
N PHE A 94 -23.69 4.73 -17.95
CA PHE A 94 -24.80 4.69 -16.99
C PHE A 94 -24.55 5.74 -15.90
N ARG A 95 -25.16 6.92 -16.03
CA ARG A 95 -25.30 7.88 -14.92
C ARG A 95 -26.52 7.47 -14.11
N VAL A 96 -26.28 6.66 -13.07
CA VAL A 96 -27.28 6.35 -12.04
C VAL A 96 -27.72 7.67 -11.38
N GLY A 97 -29.02 7.96 -11.45
CA GLY A 97 -29.65 9.16 -10.90
C GLY A 97 -29.45 9.28 -9.40
N VAL A 98 -29.17 10.51 -8.95
CA VAL A 98 -29.02 10.96 -7.56
C VAL A 98 -28.32 9.96 -6.64
N ILE A 99 -27.08 9.60 -7.00
CA ILE A 99 -26.14 9.07 -6.00
C ILE A 99 -25.94 10.17 -4.97
N PHE A 100 -26.45 9.99 -3.75
CA PHE A 100 -26.00 10.75 -2.58
C PHE A 100 -24.47 10.76 -2.62
N PRO A 101 -23.79 11.92 -2.72
CA PRO A 101 -22.38 11.92 -3.05
C PRO A 101 -21.63 11.14 -1.97
N PRO A 102 -20.84 10.10 -2.33
CA PRO A 102 -20.24 9.16 -1.37
C PRO A 102 -19.33 9.85 -0.32
N ASN A 103 -18.96 11.10 -0.59
CA ASN A 103 -18.13 11.91 0.28
C ASN A 103 -18.90 12.57 1.44
N ILE A 104 -20.20 12.87 1.29
CA ILE A 104 -20.99 13.51 2.37
C ILE A 104 -21.06 12.58 3.58
N TYR A 105 -21.44 11.33 3.30
CA TYR A 105 -21.68 10.34 4.34
C TYR A 105 -20.40 9.86 5.01
N SER A 106 -19.31 9.74 4.25
CA SER A 106 -18.00 9.43 4.84
C SER A 106 -17.47 10.57 5.71
N ASP A 107 -17.64 11.84 5.31
CA ASP A 107 -17.25 12.98 6.14
C ASP A 107 -18.08 13.02 7.45
N TYR A 108 -19.38 12.76 7.35
CA TYR A 108 -20.29 12.67 8.49
C TYR A 108 -19.94 11.54 9.46
N SER A 109 -19.84 10.31 8.97
CA SER A 109 -19.49 9.15 9.80
C SER A 109 -18.12 9.33 10.44
N GLN A 110 -17.18 9.94 9.72
CA GLN A 110 -15.88 10.32 10.30
C GLN A 110 -15.99 11.36 11.42
N ALA A 111 -16.82 12.39 11.24
CA ALA A 111 -17.04 13.40 12.27
C ALA A 111 -17.59 12.76 13.55
N ILE A 112 -18.63 11.93 13.43
CA ILE A 112 -19.20 11.21 14.57
C ILE A 112 -18.18 10.27 15.20
N GLY A 113 -17.45 9.51 14.40
CA GLY A 113 -16.40 8.63 14.89
C GLY A 113 -15.37 9.40 15.71
N LEU A 114 -14.93 10.57 15.24
CA LEU A 114 -13.97 11.42 15.94
C LEU A 114 -14.51 11.99 17.26
N LEU A 115 -15.83 12.22 17.36
CA LEU A 115 -16.47 12.64 18.60
C LEU A 115 -16.63 11.47 19.58
N ILE A 116 -17.22 10.36 19.13
CA ILE A 116 -17.41 9.17 19.96
C ILE A 116 -16.07 8.61 20.42
N GLY A 117 -15.01 8.68 19.61
CA GLY A 117 -13.66 8.21 19.96
C GLY A 117 -12.95 9.03 21.05
N MET A 118 -13.57 10.08 21.61
CA MET A 118 -13.00 10.85 22.72
C MET A 118 -13.12 10.12 24.06
N GLU A 119 -12.03 10.09 24.83
CA GLU A 119 -11.97 9.43 26.14
C GLU A 119 -12.80 10.15 27.22
N ASP A 120 -13.10 11.43 27.02
CA ASP A 120 -13.92 12.24 27.93
C ASP A 120 -15.39 11.77 28.03
N ILE A 121 -15.84 10.91 27.10
CA ILE A 121 -17.19 10.35 27.13
C ILE A 121 -17.23 9.17 28.12
N PRO A 122 -18.24 9.08 29.00
CA PRO A 122 -18.42 7.94 29.90
C PRO A 122 -18.44 6.60 29.16
N LEU A 123 -17.79 5.57 29.73
CA LEU A 123 -17.58 4.25 29.11
C LEU A 123 -18.88 3.66 28.52
N GLN A 124 -19.94 3.64 29.32
CA GLN A 124 -21.22 3.04 28.94
C GLN A 124 -21.86 3.81 27.78
N LYS A 125 -21.99 5.13 27.91
CA LYS A 125 -22.56 5.99 26.85
C LYS A 125 -21.77 5.88 25.55
N GLN A 126 -20.44 5.81 25.62
CA GLN A 126 -19.58 5.68 24.44
C GLN A 126 -19.88 4.39 23.66
N ALA A 127 -20.02 3.27 24.37
CA ALA A 127 -20.39 1.99 23.77
C ALA A 127 -21.82 2.02 23.21
N ASP A 128 -22.77 2.59 23.95
CA ASP A 128 -24.18 2.70 23.52
C ASP A 128 -24.29 3.53 22.23
N TYR A 129 -23.61 4.68 22.15
CA TYR A 129 -23.59 5.51 20.94
C TYR A 129 -23.02 4.74 19.75
N LEU A 130 -21.90 4.05 19.93
CA LEU A 130 -21.31 3.26 18.85
C LEU A 130 -22.22 2.11 18.43
N SER A 131 -22.89 1.45 19.38
CA SER A 131 -23.78 0.32 19.09
C SER A 131 -24.99 0.78 18.31
N SER A 132 -25.57 1.92 18.68
CA SER A 132 -26.71 2.50 17.96
C SER A 132 -26.40 2.82 16.49
N LEU A 133 -25.12 2.95 16.12
CA LEU A 133 -24.67 3.20 14.75
C LEU A 133 -24.23 1.92 14.03
N LEU A 134 -23.42 1.07 14.68
CA LEU A 134 -22.86 -0.13 14.03
C LEU A 134 -23.92 -1.23 13.86
N THR A 135 -24.76 -1.48 14.86
CA THR A 135 -25.70 -2.61 14.85
C THR A 135 -26.69 -2.54 13.68
N PRO A 136 -27.36 -1.40 13.39
CA PRO A 136 -28.27 -1.31 12.25
C PRO A 136 -27.56 -1.49 10.90
N LEU A 137 -26.35 -0.97 10.76
CA LEU A 137 -25.54 -1.07 9.54
C LEU A 137 -25.09 -2.52 9.29
N CYS A 138 -24.62 -3.22 10.34
CA CYS A 138 -24.26 -4.64 10.25
C CYS A 138 -25.48 -5.50 9.91
N HIS A 139 -26.62 -5.26 10.56
CA HIS A 139 -27.84 -6.02 10.31
C HIS A 139 -28.34 -5.88 8.85
N GLN A 140 -28.23 -4.68 8.27
CA GLN A 140 -28.55 -4.46 6.86
C GLN A 140 -27.65 -5.25 5.92
N VAL A 141 -26.34 -5.29 6.20
CA VAL A 141 -25.40 -6.10 5.43
C VAL A 141 -25.78 -7.58 5.54
N GLU A 142 -26.10 -8.08 6.73
CA GLU A 142 -26.51 -9.47 6.95
C GLU A 142 -27.78 -9.84 6.16
N ILE A 143 -28.81 -8.99 6.22
CA ILE A 143 -30.05 -9.17 5.43
C ILE A 143 -29.72 -9.23 3.93
N LEU A 144 -28.87 -8.32 3.44
CA LEU A 144 -28.47 -8.28 2.03
C LEU A 144 -27.65 -9.52 1.63
N LEU A 145 -26.81 -10.04 2.53
CA LEU A 145 -26.05 -11.27 2.32
C LEU A 145 -26.97 -12.50 2.24
N MET A 146 -28.00 -12.58 3.10
CA MET A 146 -28.98 -13.68 3.08
C MET A 146 -29.79 -13.71 1.78
N ASN A 147 -30.16 -12.53 1.27
CA ASN A 147 -30.98 -12.38 0.07
C ASN A 147 -30.17 -12.40 -1.24
N ALA A 148 -28.85 -12.58 -1.18
CA ALA A 148 -27.93 -12.50 -2.32
C ALA A 148 -28.25 -13.50 -3.46
N LYS A 149 -28.83 -14.66 -3.14
CA LYS A 149 -29.13 -15.74 -4.11
C LYS A 149 -30.40 -15.49 -4.94
N LEU A 150 -31.21 -14.49 -4.60
CA LEU A 150 -32.53 -14.23 -5.20
C LEU A 150 -32.54 -13.02 -6.14
N LEU A 151 -31.38 -12.50 -6.53
CA LEU A 151 -31.27 -11.18 -7.15
C LEU A 151 -31.42 -11.18 -8.68
N ASN A 152 -32.37 -10.39 -9.18
CA ASN A 152 -32.46 -9.95 -10.58
C ASN A 152 -31.33 -8.93 -10.91
N SER A 153 -30.94 -8.82 -12.18
CA SER A 153 -29.75 -8.05 -12.63
C SER A 153 -29.71 -6.58 -12.19
N GLU A 154 -30.85 -5.87 -12.24
CA GLU A 154 -30.91 -4.43 -11.93
C GLU A 154 -31.04 -4.13 -10.42
N GLU A 155 -31.86 -4.90 -9.70
CA GLU A 155 -31.94 -4.81 -8.23
C GLU A 155 -30.61 -5.16 -7.56
N SER A 156 -29.82 -6.03 -8.17
CA SER A 156 -28.50 -6.43 -7.70
C SER A 156 -27.53 -5.24 -7.63
N GLN A 157 -27.56 -4.33 -8.62
CA GLN A 157 -26.62 -3.20 -8.67
C GLN A 157 -26.88 -2.15 -7.59
N ALA A 158 -28.14 -1.77 -7.35
CA ALA A 158 -28.50 -0.83 -6.30
C ALA A 158 -28.12 -1.37 -4.91
N LYS A 159 -28.38 -2.66 -4.66
CA LYS A 159 -28.00 -3.35 -3.42
C LYS A 159 -26.47 -3.36 -3.24
N ILE A 160 -25.70 -3.63 -4.30
CA ILE A 160 -24.23 -3.58 -4.27
C ILE A 160 -23.72 -2.17 -3.91
N VAL A 161 -24.29 -1.11 -4.48
CA VAL A 161 -23.91 0.27 -4.15
C VAL A 161 -24.22 0.59 -2.69
N ASN A 162 -25.36 0.13 -2.17
CA ASN A 162 -25.71 0.31 -0.76
C ASN A 162 -24.67 -0.36 0.17
N VAL A 163 -24.31 -1.62 -0.09
CA VAL A 163 -23.28 -2.31 0.72
C VAL A 163 -21.93 -1.56 0.64
N GLN A 164 -21.54 -1.05 -0.53
CA GLN A 164 -20.34 -0.21 -0.64
C GLN A 164 -20.39 1.05 0.23
N GLN A 165 -21.55 1.71 0.30
CA GLN A 165 -21.76 2.91 1.11
C GLN A 165 -21.73 2.58 2.60
N ILE A 166 -22.35 1.47 3.03
CA ILE A 166 -22.30 1.00 4.41
C ILE A 166 -20.85 0.73 4.83
N ILE A 167 -20.08 -0.03 4.03
CA ILE A 167 -18.67 -0.30 4.33
C ILE A 167 -17.88 1.00 4.40
N ALA A 168 -18.12 1.95 3.49
CA ALA A 168 -17.45 3.25 3.49
C ALA A 168 -17.77 4.07 4.76
N ALA A 169 -19.00 4.00 5.26
CA ALA A 169 -19.41 4.64 6.51
C ALA A 169 -18.68 4.06 7.71
N ILE A 170 -18.71 2.73 7.85
CA ILE A 170 -18.10 2.02 8.96
C ILE A 170 -16.58 2.29 8.94
N ASN A 171 -15.96 2.25 7.76
CA ASN A 171 -14.55 2.59 7.59
C ASN A 171 -14.26 4.05 7.99
N ALA A 172 -15.12 5.01 7.61
CA ALA A 172 -14.96 6.40 8.01
C ALA A 172 -15.16 6.62 9.52
N LEU A 173 -16.17 5.98 10.12
CA LEU A 173 -16.48 5.98 11.55
C LEU A 173 -15.29 5.46 12.37
N SER A 174 -14.73 4.32 11.98
CA SER A 174 -13.59 3.72 12.69
C SER A 174 -12.33 4.59 12.70
N LYS A 175 -12.16 5.55 11.78
CA LYS A 175 -11.03 6.52 11.82
C LYS A 175 -11.02 7.40 13.07
N GLY A 176 -12.13 7.48 13.79
CA GLY A 176 -12.21 8.21 15.05
C GLY A 176 -11.56 7.50 16.24
N PHE A 177 -11.30 6.21 16.12
CA PHE A 177 -10.85 5.36 17.21
C PHE A 177 -9.37 5.02 17.04
N SER A 178 -8.60 5.14 18.12
CA SER A 178 -7.19 4.78 18.13
C SER A 178 -6.97 3.35 18.64
N GLU A 179 -5.84 2.75 18.28
CA GLU A 179 -5.47 1.42 18.77
C GLU A 179 -5.44 1.34 20.29
N ARG A 180 -4.81 2.31 20.96
CA ARG A 180 -4.77 2.39 22.42
C ARG A 180 -6.16 2.42 23.03
N LEU A 181 -7.06 3.20 22.45
CA LEU A 181 -8.43 3.32 22.95
C LEU A 181 -9.14 1.96 22.91
N VAL A 182 -9.13 1.27 21.77
CA VAL A 182 -9.94 0.05 21.60
C VAL A 182 -9.30 -1.20 22.18
N THR A 183 -7.98 -1.21 22.39
CA THR A 183 -7.26 -2.38 22.93
C THR A 183 -7.02 -2.29 24.43
N ALA A 184 -6.68 -1.10 24.96
CA ALA A 184 -6.32 -0.92 26.36
C ALA A 184 -7.45 -0.22 27.15
N SER A 185 -7.89 0.96 26.71
CA SER A 185 -8.80 1.78 27.52
C SER A 185 -10.25 1.32 27.49
N ARG A 186 -10.74 0.85 26.34
CA ARG A 186 -12.14 0.48 26.07
C ARG A 186 -12.24 -0.84 25.26
N PRO A 187 -11.89 -2.01 25.83
CA PRO A 187 -11.90 -3.29 25.09
C PRO A 187 -13.26 -3.69 24.49
N ALA A 188 -14.37 -3.27 25.11
CA ALA A 188 -15.71 -3.52 24.59
C ALA A 188 -15.92 -2.90 23.19
N ILE A 189 -15.37 -1.71 22.95
CA ILE A 189 -15.39 -1.07 21.63
C ILE A 189 -14.57 -1.88 20.62
N GLY A 190 -13.41 -2.41 21.04
CA GLY A 190 -12.60 -3.32 20.23
C GLY A 190 -13.37 -4.58 19.83
N LEU A 191 -14.17 -5.15 20.74
CA LEU A 191 -15.04 -6.31 20.44
C LEU A 191 -16.08 -5.98 19.37
N MET A 192 -16.69 -4.80 19.42
CA MET A 192 -17.68 -4.37 18.42
C MET A 192 -17.04 -4.29 17.03
N PHE A 193 -15.84 -3.70 16.90
CA PHE A 193 -15.14 -3.65 15.62
C PHE A 193 -14.71 -5.04 15.11
N LYS A 194 -14.37 -5.97 16.01
CA LYS A 194 -14.12 -7.37 15.64
C LYS A 194 -15.36 -8.06 15.08
N GLN A 195 -16.51 -7.89 15.74
CA GLN A 195 -17.79 -8.40 15.26
C GLN A 195 -18.16 -7.79 13.90
N THR A 196 -17.97 -6.48 13.73
CA THR A 196 -18.17 -5.81 12.45
C THR A 196 -17.22 -6.35 11.37
N LEU A 197 -15.96 -6.62 11.70
CA LEU A 197 -15.00 -7.24 10.78
C LEU A 197 -15.47 -8.63 10.34
N ASP A 198 -15.97 -9.46 11.25
CA ASP A 198 -16.52 -10.78 10.89
C ASP A 198 -17.67 -10.68 9.88
N VAL A 199 -18.62 -9.77 10.10
CA VAL A 199 -19.75 -9.55 9.18
C VAL A 199 -19.25 -9.08 7.82
N LEU A 200 -18.37 -8.09 7.76
CA LEU A 200 -17.89 -7.55 6.49
C LEU A 200 -16.98 -8.51 5.72
N LEU A 201 -16.27 -9.43 6.39
CA LEU A 201 -15.51 -10.47 5.72
C LEU A 201 -16.40 -11.51 5.01
N GLN A 202 -17.63 -11.73 5.46
CA GLN A 202 -18.57 -12.63 4.76
C GLN A 202 -18.92 -12.12 3.36
N ILE A 203 -18.84 -10.81 3.12
CA ILE A 203 -19.07 -10.20 1.80
C ILE A 203 -18.11 -10.77 0.75
N LEU A 204 -16.84 -11.01 1.12
CA LEU A 204 -15.85 -11.60 0.20
C LEU A 204 -16.19 -13.03 -0.21
N VAL A 205 -16.92 -13.76 0.66
CA VAL A 205 -17.33 -15.15 0.42
C VAL A 205 -18.62 -15.20 -0.40
N VAL A 206 -19.58 -14.33 -0.11
CA VAL A 206 -20.89 -14.29 -0.79
C VAL A 206 -20.81 -13.61 -2.16
N PHE A 207 -20.01 -12.54 -2.28
CA PHE A 207 -19.85 -11.76 -3.51
C PHE A 207 -18.40 -11.78 -4.04
N PRO A 208 -17.79 -12.96 -4.27
CA PRO A 208 -16.38 -13.06 -4.62
C PRO A 208 -16.05 -12.40 -5.96
N LYS A 209 -17.04 -12.24 -6.86
CA LYS A 209 -16.85 -11.69 -8.22
C LYS A 209 -17.01 -10.16 -8.29
N ILE A 210 -17.56 -9.51 -7.27
CA ILE A 210 -17.86 -8.07 -7.32
C ILE A 210 -16.65 -7.24 -6.85
N GLU A 211 -15.86 -6.76 -7.81
CA GLU A 211 -14.63 -5.97 -7.57
C GLU A 211 -14.84 -4.76 -6.63
N PRO A 212 -15.86 -3.89 -6.82
CA PRO A 212 -16.03 -2.73 -5.96
C PRO A 212 -16.22 -3.08 -4.48
N LEU A 213 -16.88 -4.21 -4.19
CA LEU A 213 -17.05 -4.70 -2.83
C LEU A 213 -15.74 -5.21 -2.24
N ARG A 214 -14.97 -5.98 -3.02
CA ARG A 214 -13.64 -6.44 -2.60
C ARG A 214 -12.74 -5.27 -2.21
N ILE A 215 -12.66 -4.24 -3.06
CA ILE A 215 -11.87 -3.03 -2.78
C ILE A 215 -12.30 -2.35 -1.47
N LYS A 216 -13.62 -2.23 -1.22
CA LYS A 216 -14.14 -1.61 0.01
C LYS A 216 -13.84 -2.44 1.25
N VAL A 217 -14.00 -3.76 1.18
CA VAL A 217 -13.65 -4.65 2.29
C VAL A 217 -12.15 -4.65 2.56
N THR A 218 -11.29 -4.71 1.53
CA THR A 218 -9.83 -4.57 1.68
C THR A 218 -9.45 -3.25 2.34
N SER A 219 -10.08 -2.15 1.93
CA SER A 219 -9.89 -0.84 2.59
C SER A 219 -10.31 -0.84 4.06
N PHE A 220 -11.36 -1.59 4.42
CA PHE A 220 -11.76 -1.78 5.80
C PHE A 220 -10.76 -2.65 6.59
N ILE A 221 -10.21 -3.71 5.98
CA ILE A 221 -9.15 -4.54 6.61
C ILE A 221 -7.94 -3.67 6.94
N HIS A 222 -7.47 -2.83 6.00
CA HIS A 222 -6.41 -1.85 6.27
C HIS A 222 -6.69 -0.99 7.51
N ARG A 223 -7.95 -0.55 7.66
CA ARG A 223 -8.38 0.26 8.80
C ARG A 223 -8.42 -0.55 10.10
N MET A 224 -8.84 -1.81 10.04
CA MET A 224 -8.84 -2.70 11.20
C MET A 224 -7.42 -3.08 11.63
N VAL A 225 -6.46 -3.19 10.71
CA VAL A 225 -5.04 -3.31 11.05
C VAL A 225 -4.59 -2.10 11.88
N ASP A 226 -4.95 -0.88 11.47
CA ASP A 226 -4.65 0.34 12.23
C ASP A 226 -5.36 0.39 13.59
N THR A 227 -6.65 0.03 13.62
CA THR A 227 -7.53 0.26 14.77
C THR A 227 -7.40 -0.85 15.81
N LEU A 228 -7.36 -2.12 15.42
CA LEU A 228 -7.36 -3.27 16.34
C LEU A 228 -5.94 -3.73 16.72
N GLY A 229 -4.90 -3.27 16.03
CA GLY A 229 -3.53 -3.69 16.27
C GLY A 229 -3.37 -5.21 16.18
N ALA A 230 -2.59 -5.80 17.10
CA ALA A 230 -2.37 -7.24 17.14
C ALA A 230 -3.65 -8.06 17.38
N SER A 231 -4.75 -7.45 17.82
CA SER A 231 -5.99 -8.21 18.02
C SER A 231 -6.70 -8.59 16.70
N VAL A 232 -6.18 -8.13 15.56
CA VAL A 232 -6.65 -8.50 14.21
C VAL A 232 -6.13 -9.86 13.72
N PHE A 233 -5.04 -10.39 14.29
CA PHE A 233 -4.36 -11.60 13.82
C PHE A 233 -5.27 -12.81 13.57
N PRO A 234 -6.24 -13.14 14.46
CA PRO A 234 -7.15 -14.27 14.23
C PRO A 234 -7.99 -14.17 12.95
N TYR A 235 -8.22 -12.95 12.45
CA TYR A 235 -9.05 -12.67 11.29
C TYR A 235 -8.25 -12.65 9.98
N LEU A 236 -6.93 -12.42 10.05
CA LEU A 236 -6.08 -12.24 8.87
C LEU A 236 -6.02 -13.48 7.97
N PRO A 237 -5.82 -14.72 8.47
CA PRO A 237 -5.77 -15.89 7.59
C PRO A 237 -7.05 -16.07 6.76
N LYS A 238 -8.22 -15.87 7.38
CA LYS A 238 -9.52 -15.93 6.70
C LYS A 238 -9.65 -14.79 5.68
N ALA A 239 -9.33 -13.56 6.09
CA ALA A 239 -9.44 -12.39 5.23
C ALA A 239 -8.54 -12.47 4.00
N LEU A 240 -7.24 -12.75 4.20
CA LEU A 240 -6.26 -12.90 3.13
C LEU A 240 -6.57 -14.12 2.27
N GLY A 241 -7.01 -15.23 2.88
CA GLY A 241 -7.48 -16.42 2.18
C GLY A 241 -8.65 -16.10 1.24
N SER A 242 -9.65 -15.35 1.67
CA SER A 242 -10.76 -14.93 0.82
C SER A 242 -10.34 -13.96 -0.29
N CYS A 243 -9.36 -13.08 -0.05
CA CYS A 243 -8.75 -12.27 -1.11
C CYS A 243 -8.02 -13.13 -2.16
N LEU A 244 -7.35 -14.20 -1.71
CA LEU A 244 -6.53 -15.10 -2.54
C LEU A 244 -7.29 -16.27 -3.15
N GLN A 245 -8.49 -16.64 -2.67
CA GLN A 245 -9.29 -17.73 -3.23
C GLN A 245 -9.63 -17.52 -4.71
N ASN A 246 -9.61 -16.27 -5.16
CA ASN A 246 -9.74 -15.91 -6.58
C ASN A 246 -8.49 -16.26 -7.41
N VAL A 247 -7.38 -16.69 -6.79
CA VAL A 247 -6.10 -17.04 -7.43
C VAL A 247 -5.92 -18.57 -7.53
N ARG A 248 -6.83 -19.40 -7.00
CA ARG A 248 -6.67 -20.85 -7.07
C ARG A 248 -6.81 -21.36 -8.51
N PRO A 249 -5.89 -22.22 -8.98
CA PRO A 249 -5.89 -22.74 -10.35
C PRO A 249 -7.11 -23.62 -10.68
N ASP A 250 -7.75 -24.23 -9.68
CA ASP A 250 -8.79 -25.25 -9.87
C ASP A 250 -10.21 -24.67 -9.99
N PHE A 251 -10.39 -23.39 -9.64
CA PHE A 251 -11.67 -22.68 -9.69
C PHE A 251 -11.56 -21.54 -10.70
N GLY A 252 -11.79 -21.87 -11.98
CA GLY A 252 -12.04 -20.96 -13.09
C GLY A 252 -11.44 -19.55 -12.98
N MET A 253 -10.24 -19.37 -13.50
CA MET A 253 -9.57 -18.13 -13.92
C MET A 253 -10.30 -16.80 -13.60
N TYR A 254 -10.38 -16.40 -12.33
CA TYR A 254 -10.70 -15.02 -11.94
C TYR A 254 -9.40 -14.29 -11.63
N LEU A 255 -8.74 -13.83 -12.69
CA LEU A 255 -7.52 -13.03 -12.58
C LEU A 255 -7.80 -11.82 -11.68
N LEU A 256 -7.16 -11.73 -10.50
CA LEU A 256 -7.08 -10.43 -9.83
C LEU A 256 -6.51 -9.45 -10.86
N GLN A 257 -7.23 -8.36 -11.12
CA GLN A 257 -6.73 -7.32 -12.00
C GLN A 257 -5.47 -6.70 -11.39
N PRO A 258 -4.53 -6.18 -12.19
CA PRO A 258 -3.30 -5.58 -11.67
C PRO A 258 -3.56 -4.54 -10.58
N LYS A 259 -4.62 -3.75 -10.73
CA LYS A 259 -5.08 -2.77 -9.74
C LYS A 259 -5.47 -3.36 -8.39
N GLU A 260 -6.17 -4.50 -8.37
CA GLU A 260 -6.53 -5.17 -7.12
C GLU A 260 -5.31 -5.78 -6.43
N MET A 261 -4.36 -6.30 -7.22
CA MET A 261 -3.09 -6.80 -6.69
C MET A 261 -2.29 -5.70 -6.01
N VAL A 262 -2.24 -4.49 -6.59
CA VAL A 262 -1.62 -3.33 -5.95
C VAL A 262 -2.24 -3.09 -4.57
N GLY A 263 -3.57 -3.01 -4.48
CA GLY A 263 -4.27 -2.83 -3.21
C GLY A 263 -3.95 -3.92 -2.19
N PHE A 264 -3.87 -5.18 -2.64
CA PHE A 264 -3.52 -6.31 -1.78
C PHE A 264 -2.06 -6.27 -1.30
N LEU A 265 -1.10 -5.98 -2.19
CA LEU A 265 0.32 -5.82 -1.82
C LEU A 265 0.53 -4.68 -0.84
N LEU A 266 -0.21 -3.58 -0.97
CA LEU A 266 -0.18 -2.48 0.00
C LEU A 266 -0.68 -2.92 1.38
N LEU A 267 -1.68 -3.81 1.46
CA LEU A 267 -2.13 -4.39 2.73
C LEU A 267 -1.04 -5.24 3.38
N LEU A 268 -0.36 -6.08 2.60
CA LEU A 268 0.73 -6.90 3.12
C LEU A 268 1.90 -6.03 3.58
N ASN A 269 2.22 -4.96 2.85
CA ASN A 269 3.21 -3.98 3.29
C ASN A 269 2.84 -3.36 4.63
N GLN A 270 1.57 -2.95 4.81
CA GLN A 270 1.11 -2.42 6.09
C GLN A 270 1.26 -3.46 7.22
N LEU A 271 0.90 -4.72 6.97
CA LEU A 271 1.04 -5.80 7.94
C LEU A 271 2.50 -6.02 8.35
N ILE A 272 3.42 -6.08 7.38
CA ILE A 272 4.85 -6.26 7.65
C ILE A 272 5.41 -5.04 8.40
N CYS A 273 5.12 -3.82 7.96
CA CYS A 273 5.60 -2.60 8.61
C CYS A 273 5.05 -2.44 10.03
N LYS A 274 3.81 -2.87 10.30
CA LYS A 274 3.18 -2.72 11.61
C LYS A 274 3.59 -3.83 12.58
N PHE A 275 3.70 -5.07 12.11
CA PHE A 275 3.86 -6.25 12.97
C PHE A 275 5.22 -6.96 12.81
N ASN A 276 6.09 -6.49 11.91
CA ASN A 276 7.43 -7.02 11.67
C ASN A 276 7.43 -8.55 11.49
N THR A 277 8.23 -9.26 12.28
CA THR A 277 8.40 -10.72 12.18
C THR A 277 7.19 -11.52 12.62
N LEU A 278 6.19 -10.92 13.29
CA LEU A 278 4.99 -11.61 13.76
C LEU A 278 4.09 -12.10 12.61
N VAL A 279 4.20 -11.49 11.42
CA VAL A 279 3.43 -11.91 10.24
C VAL A 279 4.14 -12.98 9.40
N ARG A 280 5.28 -13.50 9.86
CA ARG A 280 6.08 -14.49 9.11
C ARG A 280 5.23 -15.66 8.62
N ASP A 281 4.53 -16.34 9.51
CA ASP A 281 3.77 -17.55 9.18
C ASP A 281 2.66 -17.24 8.15
N ILE A 282 2.01 -16.09 8.30
CA ILE A 282 1.00 -15.61 7.34
C ILE A 282 1.65 -15.36 5.97
N MET A 283 2.81 -14.70 5.93
CA MET A 283 3.49 -14.41 4.67
C MET A 283 4.06 -15.67 4.00
N GLU A 284 4.49 -16.68 4.76
CA GLU A 284 4.95 -17.98 4.20
C GLU A 284 3.82 -18.72 3.46
N GLU A 285 2.58 -18.58 3.91
CA GLU A 285 1.40 -19.13 3.21
C GLU A 285 0.96 -18.28 2.01
N VAL A 286 1.07 -16.95 2.13
CA VAL A 286 0.52 -16.01 1.14
C VAL A 286 1.47 -15.74 -0.02
N PHE A 287 2.79 -15.71 0.22
CA PHE A 287 3.79 -15.34 -0.77
C PHE A 287 3.79 -16.22 -2.04
N PRO A 288 3.69 -17.56 -1.96
CA PRO A 288 3.69 -18.41 -3.17
C PRO A 288 2.56 -18.06 -4.15
N ALA A 289 1.36 -17.78 -3.63
CA ALA A 289 0.21 -17.39 -4.46
C ALA A 289 0.43 -16.05 -5.18
N ILE A 290 1.12 -15.11 -4.53
CA ILE A 290 1.48 -13.82 -5.11
C ILE A 290 2.57 -14.01 -6.16
N ALA A 291 3.67 -14.69 -5.80
CA ALA A 291 4.81 -14.90 -6.70
C ALA A 291 4.39 -15.63 -7.97
N GLY A 292 3.64 -16.73 -7.84
CA GLY A 292 3.13 -17.49 -8.96
C GLY A 292 2.20 -16.71 -9.89
N ARG A 293 1.57 -15.64 -9.41
CA ARG A 293 0.69 -14.83 -10.24
C ARG A 293 1.40 -13.60 -10.81
N VAL A 294 2.06 -12.82 -9.97
CA VAL A 294 2.68 -11.55 -10.37
C VAL A 294 3.82 -11.79 -11.36
N PHE A 295 4.61 -12.85 -11.19
CA PHE A 295 5.71 -13.17 -12.11
C PHE A 295 5.24 -13.63 -13.50
N ASN A 296 3.97 -14.04 -13.62
CA ASN A 296 3.34 -14.39 -14.90
C ASN A 296 2.65 -13.19 -15.57
N VAL A 297 2.32 -12.15 -14.82
CA VAL A 297 1.59 -10.96 -15.31
C VAL A 297 2.53 -9.82 -15.70
N ILE A 298 3.61 -9.64 -14.94
CA ILE A 298 4.58 -8.58 -15.23
C ILE A 298 5.45 -9.02 -16.43
N PRO A 299 5.60 -8.17 -17.46
CA PRO A 299 6.49 -8.46 -18.58
C PRO A 299 7.93 -8.66 -18.11
N LYS A 300 8.61 -9.65 -18.69
CA LYS A 300 10.06 -9.84 -18.46
C LYS A 300 10.90 -8.78 -19.16
N ASP A 301 10.38 -8.24 -20.26
CA ASP A 301 11.02 -7.18 -21.04
C ASP A 301 10.62 -5.78 -20.58
N ALA A 302 11.38 -4.78 -21.01
CA ALA A 302 11.08 -3.39 -20.72
C ALA A 302 9.69 -3.01 -21.27
N PHE A 303 8.91 -2.27 -20.47
CA PHE A 303 7.63 -1.74 -20.93
C PHE A 303 7.81 -0.91 -22.22
N PRO A 304 6.88 -1.04 -23.20
CA PRO A 304 6.95 -0.32 -24.46
C PRO A 304 7.00 1.19 -24.21
N SER A 305 7.76 1.89 -25.05
CA SER A 305 8.04 3.32 -24.92
C SER A 305 7.84 4.00 -26.27
N GLY A 306 6.92 4.97 -26.35
CA GLY A 306 6.65 5.70 -27.59
C GLY A 306 5.23 6.30 -27.65
N PRO A 307 4.92 7.07 -28.70
CA PRO A 307 3.58 7.61 -28.92
C PRO A 307 2.56 6.46 -29.00
N GLY A 308 1.46 6.53 -28.25
CA GLY A 308 0.41 5.50 -28.24
C GLY A 308 0.65 4.30 -27.31
N THR A 309 1.76 4.27 -26.57
CA THR A 309 2.09 3.16 -25.62
C THR A 309 1.62 3.40 -24.18
N ASN A 310 0.92 4.51 -23.90
CA ASN A 310 0.42 4.87 -22.58
C ASN A 310 -1.05 4.45 -22.39
N SER A 311 -1.37 3.16 -22.55
CA SER A 311 -2.70 2.66 -22.20
C SER A 311 -2.87 2.59 -20.68
N GLU A 312 -4.11 2.65 -20.20
CA GLU A 312 -4.42 2.45 -18.78
C GLU A 312 -3.92 1.08 -18.27
N GLU A 313 -4.00 0.03 -19.09
CA GLU A 313 -3.49 -1.31 -18.76
C GLU A 313 -1.98 -1.30 -18.50
N ILE A 314 -1.21 -0.62 -19.34
CA ILE A 314 0.25 -0.49 -19.16
C ILE A 314 0.55 0.30 -17.89
N ARG A 315 -0.23 1.35 -17.60
CA ARG A 315 -0.08 2.14 -16.37
C ARG A 315 -0.33 1.28 -15.12
N GLU A 316 -1.38 0.46 -15.13
CA GLU A 316 -1.68 -0.45 -14.01
C GLU A 316 -0.61 -1.53 -13.83
N LEU A 317 -0.06 -2.09 -14.92
CA LEU A 317 1.05 -3.05 -14.85
C LEU A 317 2.34 -2.42 -14.31
N GLN A 318 2.64 -1.18 -14.69
CA GLN A 318 3.78 -0.43 -14.15
C GLN A 318 3.60 -0.16 -12.66
N GLU A 319 2.39 0.20 -12.22
CA GLU A 319 2.06 0.42 -10.81
C GLU A 319 2.19 -0.89 -10.01
N LEU A 320 1.71 -2.02 -10.56
CA LEU A 320 1.90 -3.34 -9.98
C LEU A 320 3.37 -3.70 -9.84
N GLN A 321 4.19 -3.47 -10.87
CA GLN A 321 5.62 -3.75 -10.82
C GLN A 321 6.33 -2.93 -9.75
N LYS A 322 6.08 -1.62 -9.66
CA LYS A 322 6.65 -0.78 -8.60
C LYS A 322 6.23 -1.24 -7.20
N THR A 323 4.96 -1.60 -7.05
CA THR A 323 4.42 -2.09 -5.78
C THR A 323 5.02 -3.43 -5.38
N LEU A 324 5.28 -4.33 -6.35
CA LEU A 324 5.99 -5.58 -6.12
C LEU A 324 7.41 -5.34 -5.59
N TYR A 325 8.20 -4.47 -6.23
CA TYR A 325 9.56 -4.20 -5.74
C TYR A 325 9.56 -3.58 -4.35
N THR A 326 8.58 -2.71 -4.07
CA THR A 326 8.36 -2.17 -2.73
C THR A 326 8.04 -3.28 -1.73
N PHE A 327 7.19 -4.24 -2.11
CA PHE A 327 6.84 -5.40 -1.28
C PHE A 327 8.03 -6.32 -0.98
N LEU A 328 8.83 -6.65 -2.00
CA LEU A 328 10.06 -7.43 -1.83
C LEU A 328 11.08 -6.71 -0.94
N HIS A 329 11.19 -5.39 -1.09
CA HIS A 329 12.04 -4.55 -0.25
C HIS A 329 11.55 -4.52 1.21
N VAL A 330 10.24 -4.38 1.43
CA VAL A 330 9.63 -4.43 2.78
C VAL A 330 9.87 -5.79 3.44
N ILE A 331 9.68 -6.92 2.73
CA ILE A 331 9.97 -8.26 3.26
C ILE A 331 11.42 -8.35 3.75
N THR A 332 12.38 -7.99 2.90
CA THR A 332 13.80 -8.14 3.24
C THR A 332 14.22 -7.22 4.37
N THR A 333 13.86 -5.93 4.31
CA THR A 333 14.22 -4.95 5.34
C THR A 333 13.67 -5.26 6.73
N HIS A 334 12.53 -5.96 6.81
CA HIS A 334 11.89 -6.35 8.06
C HIS A 334 12.32 -7.76 8.55
N GLY A 335 13.42 -8.31 8.01
CA GLY A 335 14.01 -9.58 8.49
C GLY A 335 13.21 -10.82 8.09
N LEU A 336 12.41 -10.73 7.03
CA LEU A 336 11.56 -11.82 6.53
C LEU A 336 12.12 -12.49 5.26
N SER A 337 13.41 -12.32 4.97
CA SER A 337 14.08 -12.90 3.79
C SER A 337 14.04 -14.44 3.76
N SER A 338 13.80 -15.12 4.89
CA SER A 338 13.63 -16.57 4.94
C SER A 338 12.37 -17.08 4.22
N ILE A 339 11.36 -16.22 4.01
CA ILE A 339 10.13 -16.59 3.29
C ILE A 339 10.44 -17.06 1.87
N PHE A 340 11.43 -16.46 1.23
CA PHE A 340 11.87 -16.84 -0.11
C PHE A 340 12.52 -18.23 -0.15
N LEU A 341 12.98 -18.73 1.01
CA LEU A 341 13.63 -20.03 1.18
C LEU A 341 12.68 -21.11 1.66
N SER A 342 11.42 -20.77 1.95
CA SER A 342 10.45 -21.75 2.42
C SER A 342 10.19 -22.81 1.33
N PRO A 343 9.85 -24.07 1.70
CA PRO A 343 9.63 -25.14 0.73
C PRO A 343 8.58 -24.79 -0.34
N LYS A 344 7.58 -23.98 0.02
CA LYS A 344 6.50 -23.53 -0.88
C LYS A 344 6.93 -22.43 -1.86
N SER A 345 7.93 -21.63 -1.47
CA SER A 345 8.37 -20.45 -2.24
C SER A 345 9.60 -20.72 -3.10
N ARG A 346 10.37 -21.77 -2.80
CA ARG A 346 11.69 -22.04 -3.40
C ARG A 346 11.66 -22.14 -4.93
N VAL A 347 10.55 -22.61 -5.50
CA VAL A 347 10.34 -22.69 -6.97
C VAL A 347 10.43 -21.32 -7.65
N TYR A 348 10.12 -20.24 -6.93
CA TYR A 348 10.12 -18.88 -7.47
C TYR A 348 11.44 -18.14 -7.28
N LEU A 349 12.42 -18.75 -6.57
CA LEU A 349 13.66 -18.09 -6.18
C LEU A 349 14.47 -17.63 -7.39
N ASP A 350 14.68 -18.49 -8.38
CA ASP A 350 15.47 -18.15 -9.57
C ASP A 350 14.81 -17.00 -10.36
N SER A 351 13.49 -17.05 -10.53
CA SER A 351 12.74 -15.99 -11.21
C SER A 351 12.83 -14.66 -10.44
N LEU A 352 12.75 -14.71 -9.11
CA LEU A 352 12.91 -13.55 -8.23
C LEU A 352 14.31 -12.94 -8.36
N MET A 353 15.35 -13.77 -8.32
CA MET A 353 16.75 -13.32 -8.41
C MET A 353 17.05 -12.66 -9.75
N GLN A 354 16.57 -13.24 -10.86
CA GLN A 354 16.72 -12.65 -12.19
C GLN A 354 15.95 -11.34 -12.33
N LEU A 355 14.73 -11.28 -11.82
CA LEU A 355 13.91 -10.06 -11.83
C LEU A 355 14.60 -8.92 -11.07
N LEU A 356 15.09 -9.20 -9.86
CA LEU A 356 15.80 -8.22 -9.04
C LEU A 356 17.11 -7.76 -9.68
N LEU A 357 17.87 -8.69 -10.28
CA LEU A 357 19.12 -8.36 -10.95
C LEU A 357 18.88 -7.44 -12.14
N TYR A 358 17.93 -7.79 -13.03
CA TYR A 358 17.55 -6.96 -14.16
C TYR A 358 17.12 -5.56 -13.68
N ALA A 359 16.24 -5.51 -12.69
CA ALA A 359 15.72 -4.25 -12.18
C ALA A 359 16.81 -3.37 -11.53
N ALA A 360 17.77 -3.95 -10.82
CA ALA A 360 18.89 -3.21 -10.24
C ALA A 360 19.79 -2.57 -11.33
N CYS A 361 19.97 -3.28 -12.45
CA CYS A 361 20.90 -2.88 -13.50
C CYS A 361 20.32 -1.84 -14.47
N SER A 362 19.06 -2.01 -14.90
CA SER A 362 18.56 -1.33 -16.11
C SER A 362 17.15 -0.74 -15.98
N HIS A 363 16.53 -0.77 -14.79
CA HIS A 363 15.19 -0.21 -14.63
C HIS A 363 15.16 1.32 -14.82
N LYS A 364 14.14 1.85 -15.50
CA LYS A 364 14.03 3.29 -15.79
C LYS A 364 13.89 4.16 -14.55
N ASP A 365 13.16 3.66 -13.55
CA ASP A 365 12.97 4.34 -12.27
C ASP A 365 14.16 4.05 -11.34
N ILE A 366 14.92 5.10 -11.01
CA ILE A 366 16.11 5.04 -10.16
C ILE A 366 15.76 4.58 -8.73
N LEU A 367 14.57 4.91 -8.22
CA LEU A 367 14.14 4.49 -6.89
C LEU A 367 13.88 2.99 -6.83
N VAL A 368 13.39 2.40 -7.92
CA VAL A 368 13.25 0.93 -8.04
C VAL A 368 14.63 0.28 -8.08
N ARG A 369 15.57 0.79 -8.89
CA ARG A 369 16.95 0.29 -8.91
C ARG A 369 17.56 0.29 -7.51
N LYS A 370 17.41 1.41 -6.80
CA LYS A 370 17.88 1.59 -5.43
C LYS A 370 17.28 0.53 -4.50
N ALA A 371 15.96 0.33 -4.52
CA ALA A 371 15.31 -0.68 -3.71
C ALA A 371 15.83 -2.10 -4.00
N CYS A 372 16.08 -2.44 -5.27
CA CYS A 372 16.67 -3.73 -5.66
C CYS A 372 18.10 -3.91 -5.14
N VAL A 373 18.94 -2.87 -5.19
CA VAL A 373 20.29 -2.90 -4.59
C VAL A 373 20.20 -3.08 -3.07
N GLN A 374 19.28 -2.39 -2.40
CA GLN A 374 19.03 -2.54 -0.96
C GLN A 374 18.55 -3.95 -0.59
N ILE A 375 17.70 -4.56 -1.42
CA ILE A 375 17.30 -5.97 -1.31
C ILE A 375 18.55 -6.86 -1.35
N PHE A 376 19.41 -6.73 -2.37
CA PHE A 376 20.63 -7.56 -2.46
C PHE A 376 21.56 -7.37 -1.27
N ILE A 377 21.79 -6.12 -0.83
CA ILE A 377 22.56 -5.84 0.40
C ILE A 377 22.02 -6.64 1.58
N ARG A 378 20.70 -6.69 1.73
CA ARG A 378 20.04 -7.40 2.83
C ARG A 378 20.13 -8.92 2.67
N LEU A 379 19.94 -9.45 1.47
CA LEU A 379 20.09 -10.88 1.18
C LEU A 379 21.51 -11.36 1.45
N ILE A 380 22.53 -10.60 1.03
CA ILE A 380 23.95 -10.90 1.32
C ILE A 380 24.21 -10.97 2.83
N LYS A 381 23.58 -10.07 3.61
CA LYS A 381 23.70 -10.08 5.07
C LYS A 381 23.02 -11.28 5.73
N ASP A 382 21.85 -11.66 5.23
CA ASP A 382 20.96 -12.65 5.84
C ASP A 382 21.27 -14.11 5.41
N TRP A 383 21.74 -14.31 4.18
CA TRP A 383 21.92 -15.65 3.57
C TRP A 383 23.36 -16.18 3.63
N TYR A 384 24.31 -15.34 3.99
CA TYR A 384 25.70 -15.72 4.17
C TYR A 384 26.17 -15.47 5.61
N ASP A 385 26.54 -16.55 6.32
CA ASP A 385 27.04 -16.49 7.70
C ASP A 385 28.56 -16.76 7.72
N LYS A 386 29.35 -15.67 7.73
CA LYS A 386 30.82 -15.69 7.69
C LYS A 386 31.52 -16.61 8.72
N PRO A 387 31.08 -16.73 10.00
CA PRO A 387 31.75 -17.59 10.96
C PRO A 387 31.61 -19.08 10.68
N ARG A 388 30.61 -19.49 9.89
CA ARG A 388 30.40 -20.90 9.51
C ARG A 388 30.81 -21.22 8.07
N GLY A 389 31.02 -20.20 7.23
CA GLY A 389 31.18 -20.39 5.79
C GLY A 389 29.96 -21.06 5.15
N GLU A 390 28.82 -21.07 5.85
CA GLU A 390 27.60 -21.76 5.42
C GLU A 390 26.74 -20.80 4.60
N GLU A 391 26.48 -21.23 3.38
CA GLU A 391 25.58 -20.57 2.46
C GLU A 391 24.18 -21.18 2.57
N LYS A 392 23.16 -20.35 2.86
CA LYS A 392 21.78 -20.83 2.97
C LYS A 392 21.16 -21.21 1.62
N VAL A 393 21.73 -20.71 0.52
CA VAL A 393 21.26 -20.90 -0.85
C VAL A 393 22.43 -21.28 -1.73
N SER A 394 22.54 -22.55 -2.11
CA SER A 394 23.65 -23.05 -2.91
C SER A 394 23.89 -22.22 -4.18
N GLY A 395 25.10 -21.69 -4.34
CA GLY A 395 25.53 -20.92 -5.52
C GLY A 395 25.14 -19.43 -5.49
N PHE A 396 24.58 -18.95 -4.38
CA PHE A 396 24.21 -17.54 -4.20
C PHE A 396 25.44 -16.61 -4.20
N GLN A 397 26.55 -17.00 -3.57
CA GLN A 397 27.81 -16.28 -3.54
C GLN A 397 28.37 -16.13 -4.94
N SER A 398 28.43 -17.22 -5.71
CA SER A 398 28.83 -17.18 -7.13
C SER A 398 27.92 -16.26 -7.92
N PHE A 399 26.60 -16.38 -7.77
CA PHE A 399 25.66 -15.47 -8.44
C PHE A 399 25.90 -13.98 -8.08
N ILE A 400 26.11 -13.67 -6.79
CA ILE A 400 26.33 -12.29 -6.36
C ILE A 400 27.64 -11.74 -6.92
N ILE A 401 28.72 -12.51 -6.87
CA ILE A 401 30.05 -12.08 -7.32
C ILE A 401 30.11 -12.01 -8.86
N GLU A 402 29.61 -13.01 -9.56
CA GLU A 402 29.74 -13.13 -11.01
C GLU A 402 28.70 -12.28 -11.75
N ALA A 403 27.44 -12.29 -11.29
CA ALA A 403 26.34 -11.61 -11.96
C ALA A 403 26.03 -10.23 -11.34
N PHE A 404 25.73 -10.15 -10.04
CA PHE A 404 25.29 -8.89 -9.43
C PHE A 404 26.40 -7.84 -9.37
N ALA A 405 27.59 -8.19 -8.88
CA ALA A 405 28.71 -7.25 -8.80
C ALA A 405 29.12 -6.77 -10.19
N THR A 406 29.32 -7.69 -11.13
CA THR A 406 29.74 -7.35 -12.50
C THR A 406 28.70 -6.49 -13.23
N ASN A 407 27.43 -6.91 -13.24
CA ASN A 407 26.40 -6.21 -14.03
C ASN A 407 25.92 -4.94 -13.33
N CYS A 408 25.59 -4.99 -12.04
CA CYS A 408 25.01 -3.85 -11.32
C CYS A 408 26.08 -2.91 -10.79
N CYS A 409 27.13 -3.44 -10.15
CA CYS A 409 28.10 -2.57 -9.49
C CYS A 409 29.10 -1.95 -10.49
N LEU A 410 29.43 -2.64 -11.59
CA LEU A 410 30.37 -2.17 -12.60
C LEU A 410 29.68 -1.68 -13.88
N TYR A 411 29.12 -2.57 -14.70
CA TYR A 411 28.64 -2.19 -16.04
C TYR A 411 27.48 -1.19 -16.03
N SER A 412 26.53 -1.37 -15.11
CA SER A 412 25.40 -0.47 -14.93
C SER A 412 25.81 0.93 -14.46
N VAL A 413 26.96 1.06 -13.78
CA VAL A 413 27.57 2.34 -13.42
C VAL A 413 28.46 2.87 -14.54
N LEU A 414 29.00 2.05 -15.42
CA LEU A 414 29.73 2.52 -16.60
C LEU A 414 28.80 3.02 -17.71
N ASP A 415 27.55 2.55 -17.74
CA ASP A 415 26.58 2.92 -18.75
C ASP A 415 26.31 4.44 -18.81
N LYS A 416 26.13 4.96 -20.03
CA LYS A 416 25.91 6.39 -20.27
C LYS A 416 24.61 6.92 -19.66
N SER A 417 23.63 6.06 -19.41
CA SER A 417 22.37 6.43 -18.76
C SER A 417 22.51 6.76 -17.27
N PHE A 418 23.64 6.41 -16.65
CA PHE A 418 23.86 6.65 -15.23
C PHE A 418 24.50 8.03 -15.01
N ASP A 419 23.67 9.03 -14.70
CA ASP A 419 24.08 10.43 -14.57
C ASP A 419 24.57 10.79 -13.15
N PHE A 420 25.85 11.13 -13.01
CA PHE A 420 26.43 11.55 -11.73
C PHE A 420 26.02 12.97 -11.29
N GLN A 421 25.35 13.76 -12.14
CA GLN A 421 24.80 15.06 -11.78
C GLN A 421 23.41 14.95 -11.14
N ASP A 422 22.69 13.84 -11.36
CA ASP A 422 21.37 13.62 -10.80
C ASP A 422 21.44 13.16 -9.33
N ALA A 423 20.67 13.82 -8.47
CA ALA A 423 20.66 13.54 -7.03
C ALA A 423 20.15 12.14 -6.70
N ASN A 424 19.14 11.61 -7.42
CA ASN A 424 18.62 10.27 -7.17
C ASN A 424 19.65 9.20 -7.56
N THR A 425 20.38 9.44 -8.65
CA THR A 425 21.45 8.57 -9.13
C THR A 425 22.63 8.56 -8.17
N LEU A 426 22.98 9.70 -7.56
CA LEU A 426 24.00 9.76 -6.50
C LEU A 426 23.59 9.00 -5.21
N VAL A 427 22.29 8.90 -4.93
CA VAL A 427 21.75 8.08 -3.83
C VAL A 427 21.87 6.60 -4.19
N LEU A 428 21.45 6.19 -5.41
CA LEU A 428 21.64 4.83 -5.91
C LEU A 428 23.11 4.43 -5.89
N PHE A 429 24.01 5.30 -6.36
CA PHE A 429 25.44 5.08 -6.35
C PHE A 429 25.98 4.84 -4.92
N GLY A 430 25.45 5.56 -3.94
CA GLY A 430 25.75 5.31 -2.53
C GLY A 430 25.40 3.89 -2.09
N GLU A 431 24.22 3.38 -2.48
CA GLU A 431 23.83 1.99 -2.19
C GLU A 431 24.69 0.98 -2.95
N ILE A 432 25.10 1.25 -4.19
CA ILE A 432 25.99 0.37 -4.95
C ILE A 432 27.36 0.24 -4.25
N VAL A 433 27.94 1.35 -3.81
CA VAL A 433 29.20 1.34 -3.03
C VAL A 433 29.01 0.61 -1.69
N GLN A 434 27.86 0.79 -1.04
CA GLN A 434 27.52 0.04 0.17
C GLN A 434 27.41 -1.47 -0.09
N ALA A 435 26.88 -1.87 -1.25
CA ALA A 435 26.82 -3.27 -1.65
C ALA A 435 28.23 -3.86 -1.86
N GLN A 436 29.13 -3.14 -2.53
CA GLN A 436 30.54 -3.56 -2.66
C GLN A 436 31.21 -3.77 -1.31
N LYS A 437 31.00 -2.84 -0.37
CA LYS A 437 31.54 -2.97 0.99
C LYS A 437 30.99 -4.19 1.72
N VAL A 438 29.68 -4.43 1.64
CA VAL A 438 29.03 -5.59 2.27
C VAL A 438 29.49 -6.91 1.64
N MET A 439 29.67 -6.95 0.32
CA MET A 439 30.23 -8.11 -0.38
C MET A 439 31.64 -8.40 0.10
N TYR A 440 32.50 -7.40 0.25
CA TYR A 440 33.84 -7.59 0.81
C TYR A 440 33.80 -8.03 2.28
N GLU A 441 32.97 -7.40 3.11
CA GLU A 441 32.83 -7.79 4.52
C GLU A 441 32.40 -9.24 4.69
N LYS A 442 31.52 -9.74 3.80
CA LYS A 442 30.96 -11.10 3.87
C LYS A 442 31.81 -12.14 3.14
N PHE A 443 32.16 -11.92 1.88
CA PHE A 443 32.86 -12.88 1.03
C PHE A 443 34.39 -12.73 1.03
N GLY A 444 34.92 -11.62 1.58
CA GLY A 444 36.36 -11.40 1.69
C GLY A 444 37.07 -11.34 0.33
N ASP A 445 38.21 -12.05 0.25
CA ASP A 445 39.11 -11.97 -0.89
C ASP A 445 38.56 -12.64 -2.16
N GLU A 446 37.58 -13.53 -2.06
CA GLU A 446 36.94 -14.12 -3.24
C GLU A 446 36.20 -13.07 -4.08
N PHE A 447 35.54 -12.11 -3.42
CA PHE A 447 34.95 -10.96 -4.11
C PHE A 447 36.02 -10.10 -4.80
N LEU A 448 37.10 -9.79 -4.08
CA LEU A 448 38.19 -8.97 -4.62
C LEU A 448 38.84 -9.66 -5.82
N LEU A 449 39.18 -10.93 -5.70
CA LEU A 449 39.77 -11.72 -6.77
C LEU A 449 38.88 -11.65 -8.01
N HIS A 450 37.59 -11.96 -7.92
CA HIS A 450 36.74 -11.95 -9.11
C HIS A 450 36.52 -10.55 -9.69
N PHE A 451 36.16 -9.57 -8.85
CA PHE A 451 35.83 -8.22 -9.30
C PHE A 451 37.04 -7.49 -9.90
N VAL A 452 38.23 -7.71 -9.32
CA VAL A 452 39.47 -7.05 -9.72
C VAL A 452 40.24 -7.82 -10.79
N SER A 453 40.26 -9.15 -10.77
CA SER A 453 41.00 -9.94 -11.78
C SER A 453 40.21 -10.20 -13.05
N LYS A 454 38.88 -10.23 -12.99
CA LYS A 454 38.02 -10.44 -14.18
C LYS A 454 37.25 -9.19 -14.56
N GLY A 455 36.55 -8.55 -13.61
CA GLY A 455 35.68 -7.40 -13.90
C GLY A 455 36.43 -6.18 -14.44
N PHE A 456 37.39 -5.68 -13.66
CA PHE A 456 38.17 -4.48 -14.01
C PHE A 456 38.99 -4.59 -15.31
N PRO A 457 39.69 -5.71 -15.61
CA PRO A 457 40.37 -5.89 -16.88
C PRO A 457 39.40 -5.91 -18.07
N SER A 458 38.23 -6.54 -17.95
CA SER A 458 37.20 -6.48 -18.99
C SER A 458 36.69 -5.04 -19.23
N ALA A 459 36.65 -4.20 -18.19
CA ALA A 459 36.35 -2.77 -18.30
C ALA A 459 37.55 -1.90 -18.72
N HIS A 460 38.71 -2.50 -19.02
CA HIS A 460 39.96 -1.83 -19.41
C HIS A 460 40.55 -0.93 -18.31
N CYS A 461 40.36 -1.31 -17.05
CA CYS A 461 40.86 -0.56 -15.90
C CYS A 461 42.36 -0.79 -15.66
N PRO A 462 43.18 0.27 -15.52
CA PRO A 462 44.60 0.16 -15.16
C PRO A 462 44.83 -0.57 -13.82
N GLN A 463 45.90 -1.36 -13.76
CA GLN A 463 46.23 -2.18 -12.58
C GLN A 463 46.50 -1.34 -11.32
N ASP A 464 47.06 -0.13 -11.47
CA ASP A 464 47.33 0.79 -10.35
C ASP A 464 46.03 1.28 -9.68
N LEU A 465 45.01 1.60 -10.49
CA LEU A 465 43.71 2.04 -10.00
C LEU A 465 42.93 0.89 -9.37
N ALA A 466 43.08 -0.32 -9.92
CA ALA A 466 42.53 -1.54 -9.35
C ALA A 466 43.11 -1.83 -7.95
N GLN A 467 44.43 -1.65 -7.75
CA GLN A 467 45.06 -1.79 -6.43
C GLN A 467 44.59 -0.72 -5.44
N GLN A 468 44.47 0.54 -5.89
CA GLN A 468 43.94 1.61 -5.04
C GLN A 468 42.48 1.37 -4.63
N TYR A 469 41.65 0.82 -5.51
CA TYR A 469 40.29 0.38 -5.17
C TYR A 469 40.31 -0.64 -4.03
N CYS A 470 41.14 -1.68 -4.13
CA CYS A 470 41.28 -2.69 -3.06
C CYS A 470 41.64 -2.06 -1.73
N GLN A 471 42.63 -1.16 -1.69
CA GLN A 471 43.05 -0.48 -0.48
C GLN A 471 41.92 0.37 0.13
N LYS A 472 41.18 1.10 -0.70
CA LYS A 472 40.05 1.92 -0.23
C LYS A 472 38.86 1.08 0.25
N LEU A 473 38.62 -0.08 -0.38
CA LEU A 473 37.55 -0.99 0.04
C LEU A 473 37.86 -1.68 1.36
N GLN A 474 39.12 -2.03 1.59
CA GLN A 474 39.62 -2.59 2.86
C GLN A 474 39.61 -1.55 3.99
N GLY A 475 39.66 -0.26 3.65
CA GLY A 475 39.58 0.85 4.59
C GLY A 475 38.21 1.04 5.24
N SER A 476 38.18 1.74 6.38
CA SER A 476 36.94 2.05 7.10
C SER A 476 36.17 3.25 6.51
N ASP A 477 36.83 4.13 5.76
CA ASP A 477 36.25 5.38 5.25
C ASP A 477 35.36 5.19 4.01
N PHE A 478 34.05 5.13 4.26
CA PHE A 478 33.02 5.02 3.23
C PHE A 478 33.00 6.22 2.26
N LYS A 479 33.25 7.44 2.75
CA LYS A 479 33.22 8.64 1.90
C LYS A 479 34.39 8.62 0.92
N ALA A 480 35.58 8.28 1.40
CA ALA A 480 36.75 8.13 0.54
C ALA A 480 36.55 7.04 -0.52
N LEU A 481 35.97 5.89 -0.15
CA LEU A 481 35.64 4.83 -1.12
C LEU A 481 34.66 5.33 -2.18
N LYS A 482 33.56 5.99 -1.76
CA LYS A 482 32.54 6.51 -2.68
C LYS A 482 33.14 7.52 -3.67
N SER A 483 33.89 8.50 -3.17
CA SER A 483 34.52 9.53 -4.01
C SER A 483 35.56 8.94 -4.96
N PHE A 484 36.38 8.00 -4.48
CA PHE A 484 37.36 7.32 -5.33
C PHE A 484 36.67 6.50 -6.43
N TYR A 485 35.66 5.71 -6.08
CA TYR A 485 34.95 4.87 -7.04
C TYR A 485 34.22 5.71 -8.09
N GLN A 486 33.65 6.87 -7.71
CA GLN A 486 33.04 7.80 -8.65
C GLN A 486 34.05 8.29 -9.68
N SER A 487 35.19 8.81 -9.21
CA SER A 487 36.26 9.29 -10.09
C SER A 487 36.81 8.18 -10.99
N LEU A 488 36.94 6.95 -10.47
CA LEU A 488 37.33 5.78 -11.26
C LEU A 488 36.35 5.53 -12.41
N MET A 489 35.05 5.49 -12.13
CA MET A 489 34.04 5.24 -13.16
C MET A 489 33.97 6.35 -14.21
N GLU A 490 34.08 7.62 -13.80
CA GLU A 490 34.13 8.77 -14.72
C GLU A 490 35.35 8.70 -15.65
N ASN A 491 36.52 8.34 -15.12
CA ASN A 491 37.76 8.17 -15.91
C ASN A 491 37.65 7.00 -16.90
N LEU A 492 37.11 5.86 -16.48
CA LEU A 492 36.92 4.71 -17.37
C LEU A 492 35.94 5.00 -18.51
N ARG A 493 34.87 5.77 -18.23
CA ARG A 493 33.94 6.24 -19.28
C ARG A 493 34.63 7.13 -20.32
N LEU A 494 35.54 8.00 -19.90
CA LEU A 494 36.28 8.86 -20.82
C LEU A 494 37.21 8.04 -21.72
N GLN A 495 37.90 7.04 -21.17
CA GLN A 495 38.79 6.15 -21.93
C GLN A 495 38.05 5.28 -22.96
N GLN A 496 36.86 4.78 -22.61
CA GLN A 496 36.01 4.01 -23.53
C GLN A 496 35.38 4.85 -24.64
N ASN A 497 35.13 6.14 -24.40
CA ASN A 497 34.63 7.06 -25.44
C ASN A 497 35.77 7.61 -26.33
N GLY A 498 36.97 7.80 -25.78
CA GLY A 498 38.14 8.26 -26.54
C GLY A 498 38.65 7.23 -27.57
N SER A 499 38.47 5.93 -27.31
CA SER A 499 38.84 4.86 -28.24
C SER A 499 37.88 4.70 -29.44
N LEU A 500 36.66 5.22 -29.35
CA LEU A 500 35.67 5.23 -30.45
C LEU A 500 35.85 6.41 -31.43
N VAL A 501 36.59 7.46 -31.06
CA VAL A 501 36.85 8.63 -31.93
C VAL A 501 38.05 8.41 -32.86
N PHE A 502 38.85 7.36 -32.62
CA PHE A 502 40.03 7.00 -33.41
C PHE A 502 39.85 5.73 -34.28
N ARG A 503 38.61 5.31 -34.55
CA ARG A 503 38.32 4.21 -35.50
C ARG A 503 37.49 4.66 -36.68
#